data_AF-A0A5K1E3J4-F1
#
_entry.id   AF-A0A5K1E3J4-F1
#
_cell.length_a   1.000
_cell.length_b   1.000
_cell.length_c   1.000
_cell.angle_alpha   90.00
_cell.angle_beta   90.00
_cell.angle_gamma   90.00
#
_symmetry.space_group_name_H-M   'P 1'
#
loop_
_entity.id
_entity.type
_entity.pdbx_description
1 polymer ?
#
loop_
_entity_poly.entity_id
_entity_poly.type
_entity_poly.pdbx_seq_one_letter_code
_entity_poly.pdbx_strand_id
1 'polypeptide(L)' 'YEKVEKIGEGTYGVVYRARDRLTNTTIALKKIRLEQEDEGVPSTALREISLLKELQHGNVV' A
#
# COMPACT_ATOMS: atom_id res chain seq x y z
N TYR A 1 -1.74 -10.26 8.89
CA TYR A 1 -3.03 -9.61 8.60
C TYR A 1 -4.02 -10.63 8.04
N GLU A 2 -5.31 -10.33 8.12
CA GLU A 2 -6.39 -11.07 7.46
C GLU A 2 -6.99 -10.19 6.36
N LYS A 3 -6.92 -10.62 5.09
CA LYS A 3 -7.52 -9.86 3.98
C LYS A 3 -9.04 -10.05 4.05
N VAL A 4 -9.77 -8.94 4.08
CA VAL A 4 -11.23 -8.94 4.17
C VAL A 4 -11.82 -8.83 2.77
N GLU A 5 -11.53 -7.72 2.08
CA GLU A 5 -12.08 -7.47 0.75
C GLU A 5 -11.20 -6.53 -0.07
N LYS A 6 -11.37 -6.56 -1.39
CA LYS A 6 -10.80 -5.58 -2.30
C LYS A 6 -11.63 -4.30 -2.23
N ILE A 7 -10.98 -3.16 -1.99
CA ILE A 7 -11.65 -1.86 -1.87
C ILE A 7 -11.28 -0.87 -2.98
N GLY A 8 -10.25 -1.16 -3.78
CA GLY A 8 -9.87 -0.31 -4.90
C GLY A 8 -8.89 -0.97 -5.85
N GLU A 9 -8.87 -0.51 -7.09
CA GLU A 9 -7.90 -0.89 -8.12
C GLU A 9 -7.53 0.35 -8.92
N GLY A 10 -6.24 0.48 -9.20
CA GLY A 10 -5.72 1.50 -10.11
C GLY A 10 -4.58 0.94 -10.94
N THR A 11 -4.00 1.79 -11.78
CA THR A 11 -2.90 1.46 -12.69
C THR A 11 -1.77 0.69 -11.99
N TYR A 12 -1.39 1.14 -10.79
CA TYR A 12 -0.22 0.62 -10.07
C TYR A 12 -0.51 -0.55 -9.11
N GLY A 13 -1.77 -0.97 -8.96
CA GLY A 13 -2.08 -2.06 -8.04
C GLY A 13 -3.49 -2.10 -7.49
N VAL A 14 -3.66 -2.94 -6.47
CA VAL A 14 -4.95 -3.23 -5.83
C VAL A 14 -4.87 -2.91 -4.35
N VAL A 15 -5.88 -2.22 -3.82
CA VAL A 15 -6.01 -1.92 -2.40
C VAL A 15 -7.02 -2.86 -1.76
N TYR A 16 -6.63 -3.48 -0.65
CA TYR A 16 -7.48 -4.36 0.15
C TYR A 16 -7.73 -3.75 1.53
N ARG A 17 -8.95 -3.88 2.03
CA ARG A 17 -9.21 -3.76 3.46
C ARG A 17 -8.73 -5.03 4.13
N ALA A 18 -7.96 -4.89 5.20
CA ALA A 18 -7.47 -6.00 6.00
C ALA A 18 -7.59 -5.69 7.49
N ARG A 19 -7.52 -6.75 8.29
CA ARG A 19 -7.42 -6.64 9.74
C ARG A 19 -6.03 -7.03 10.19
N ASP A 20 -5.38 -6.17 10.96
CA ASP A 20 -4.16 -6.57 11.66
C ASP A 20 -4.53 -7.58 12.76
N ARG A 21 -3.85 -8.72 12.79
CA ARG A 21 -4.15 -9.81 13.74
C ARG A 21 -3.63 -9.51 15.15
N LEU A 22 -2.61 -8.65 15.26
CA LEU A 22 -2.00 -8.32 16.55
C LEU A 22 -2.78 -7.21 17.24
N THR A 23 -3.09 -6.14 16.51
CA THR A 23 -3.76 -4.96 17.06
C THR A 23 -5.29 -4.98 16.89
N ASN A 24 -5.82 -5.93 16.10
CA ASN A 24 -7.23 -6.00 15.71
C ASN A 24 -7.75 -4.75 14.96
N THR A 25 -6.83 -3.90 14.48
CA THR A 25 -7.16 -2.66 13.77
C THR A 25 -7.47 -2.93 12.30
N THR A 26 -8.34 -2.10 11.72
CA THR A 26 -8.63 -2.16 10.28
C THR A 26 -7.60 -1.31 9.54
N ILE A 27 -6.95 -1.90 8.54
CA ILE A 27 -5.88 -1.29 7.75
C ILE A 27 -6.17 -1.40 6.25
N ALA A 28 -5.56 -0.53 5.45
CA ALA A 28 -5.51 -0.63 4.00
C ALA A 28 -4.17 -1.25 3.55
N LEU A 29 -4.23 -2.25 2.67
CA LEU A 29 -3.05 -2.88 2.07
C LEU A 29 -3.01 -2.60 0.58
N LYS A 30 -2.08 -1.74 0.13
CA LYS A 30 -1.80 -1.49 -1.29
C LYS A 30 -0.83 -2.56 -1.82
N LYS A 31 -1.35 -3.49 -2.61
CA LYS A 31 -0.53 -4.48 -3.34
C LYS A 31 -0.10 -3.89 -4.69
N ILE A 32 1.18 -3.56 -4.81
CA ILE A 32 1.78 -3.00 -6.04
C ILE A 32 1.97 -4.12 -7.06
N ARG A 33 1.68 -3.85 -8.33
CA ARG A 33 2.00 -4.75 -9.45
C ARG A 33 3.46 -4.51 -9.84
N LEU A 34 4.25 -5.58 -9.85
CA LEU A 34 5.59 -5.56 -10.42
C LEU A 34 5.43 -6.05 -11.87
N GLU A 35 5.54 -5.15 -12.84
CA GLU A 35 5.36 -5.47 -14.26
C GLU A 35 6.59 -6.19 -14.85
N GLN A 36 7.76 -6.00 -14.25
CA GLN A 36 9.01 -6.68 -14.60
C GLN A 36 9.70 -7.13 -13.32
N GLU A 37 9.72 -8.44 -13.06
CA GLU A 37 10.35 -9.01 -11.86
C GLU A 37 11.88 -8.75 -11.82
N ASP A 38 12.50 -8.56 -12.99
CA ASP A 38 13.94 -8.34 -13.14
C ASP A 38 14.40 -6.90 -12.83
N GLU A 39 13.51 -5.90 -12.90
CA GLU A 39 13.85 -4.50 -12.61
C GLU A 39 13.67 -4.11 -11.13
N GLY A 40 13.24 -5.05 -10.29
CA GLY A 40 13.05 -4.83 -8.87
C GLY A 40 11.86 -3.91 -8.56
N VAL A 41 12.02 -3.04 -7.55
CA VAL A 41 10.93 -2.15 -7.11
C VAL A 41 10.88 -0.90 -8.00
N PRO A 42 9.73 -0.56 -8.62
CA PRO A 42 9.61 0.63 -9.46
C PRO A 42 10.03 1.90 -8.72
N SER A 43 10.78 2.77 -9.39
CA SER A 43 11.25 4.04 -8.82
C SER A 43 10.09 4.96 -8.38
N THR A 44 8.95 4.88 -9.07
CA THR A 44 7.71 5.56 -8.70
C THR A 44 7.19 5.10 -7.35
N ALA A 45 7.21 3.80 -7.08
CA ALA A 45 6.80 3.24 -5.78
C ALA A 45 7.76 3.67 -4.66
N LEU A 46 9.07 3.65 -4.92
CA LEU A 46 10.05 4.13 -3.94
C LEU A 46 9.86 5.62 -3.63
N ARG A 47 9.60 6.45 -4.65
CA ARG A 47 9.34 7.88 -4.47
C ARG A 47 8.09 8.12 -3.62
N GLU A 48 6.99 7.40 -3.87
CA GLU A 48 5.78 7.48 -3.05
C GLU A 48 6.06 7.13 -1.59
N ILE A 49 6.79 6.03 -1.33
CA ILE A 49 7.12 5.59 0.03
C ILE A 49 7.98 6.63 0.76
N SER A 50 9.01 7.17 0.11
CA SER A 50 9.88 8.18 0.73
C SER A 50 9.11 9.44 1.10
N LEU A 51 8.25 9.93 0.21
CA LEU A 51 7.41 11.09 0.49
C LEU A 51 6.45 10.83 1.65
N LEU A 52 5.77 9.68 1.66
CA LEU A 52 4.84 9.34 2.75
C LEU A 52 5.55 9.19 4.11
N LYS A 53 6.80 8.73 4.13
CA LYS A 53 7.59 8.64 5.38
C LYS A 53 7.96 10.01 5.97
N GLU A 54 8.15 11.00 5.11
CA GLU A 54 8.52 12.36 5.51
C GLU A 54 7.30 13.23 5.87
N LEU A 55 6.11 12.85 5.40
CA LEU A 55 4.86 13.58 5.64
C LEU A 55 4.20 13.13 6.95
N GLN A 56 4.29 13.97 7.99
CA GLN A 56 3.55 13.81 9.23
C GLN A 56 2.62 15.00 9.45
N HIS A 57 1.40 14.91 8.91
CA HIS A 57 0.39 15.94 9.03
C HIS A 57 -0.98 15.31 9.25
N GLY A 58 -1.81 15.85 10.14
CA GLY A 58 -3.13 15.26 10.50
C GLY A 58 -4.17 15.17 9.38
N ASN A 59 -3.84 15.68 8.18
CA ASN A 59 -4.69 15.64 6.97
C ASN A 59 -4.03 14.87 5.83
N VAL A 60 -2.85 14.30 6.06
CA VAL A 60 -2.15 13.43 5.12
C VAL A 60 -2.18 12.03 5.70
N VAL A 61 -2.61 11.08 4.88
CA VAL A 61 -2.80 9.66 5.24
C VAL A 61 -1.45 8.94 5.25
#